data_AF-A0A662TH21-F1
#
_entry.id   AF-A0A662TH21-F1
#
_cell.length_a   1.000
_cell.length_b   1.000
_cell.length_c   1.000
_cell.angle_alpha   90.00
_cell.angle_beta   90.00
_cell.angle_gamma   90.00
#
_symmetry.space_group_name_H-M   'P 1'
#
loop_
_entity.id
_entity.type
_entity.pdbx_description
1 polymer ?
#
loop_
_entity_poly.entity_id
_entity_poly.type
_entity_poly.pdbx_seq_one_letter_code
_entity_poly.pdbx_strand_id
1 'polypeptide(L)'
;MRYFMLIYAFIFIIGCQSKGTFEDFAHVRQAEKTLTEIRNALEAYKVDHGAYPGPDADLKEVLAFHFSRPIITEHASAPKHTGNIAYAKKRIENMYGILQEFYGLTLSYLPEEMRGKVDSQLAKVMHCLRKYEAEVDLVPFEDTLKVEDPISIVMDVYDKLNKMAPAEQEATIREALLRRATRLATYFDSMKSIVDVVTDTTKLEDYRKRMEILHTLFKRRWAELMGKRVEDTITTTLDEAARNLDELQLDSLTYIEMKTVIDSFRNMEAEYAKWGAIKKGWEGMQRLRLLLDQYQQDIRPMVHTSAIMAKARLGLLKIKDEIEDYRRINGRYPPEEMFDSLRRKAFIEITMGGEVVDYWPEYSIAYAEGPYYELIDTLTQFRVYAYANDPAKSYVYCEVKLKNMWDKVVSTFFKGPIYETPDSTKTYFLKAWANDRGHTLVVARPPTHK
;
A
#
# COMPACT_ATOMS: atom_id res chain seq x y z
N MET A 1 64.26 -24.86 45.45
CA MET A 1 64.34 -23.51 44.85
C MET A 1 64.83 -23.61 43.41
N ARG A 2 64.11 -22.95 42.49
CA ARG A 2 64.61 -22.35 41.23
C ARG A 2 64.71 -23.12 39.88
N TYR A 3 64.12 -24.31 39.69
CA TYR A 3 63.89 -24.82 38.31
C TYR A 3 62.57 -25.60 38.08
N PHE A 4 61.61 -25.56 39.03
CA PHE A 4 60.32 -26.25 38.91
C PHE A 4 59.11 -25.32 38.72
N MET A 5 59.34 -24.03 38.49
CA MET A 5 58.29 -22.99 38.41
C MET A 5 58.21 -22.31 37.04
N LEU A 6 58.74 -22.95 35.99
CA LEU A 6 58.69 -22.44 34.60
C LEU A 6 58.02 -23.42 33.61
N ILE A 7 57.62 -24.63 34.05
CA ILE A 7 56.94 -25.61 33.18
C ILE A 7 55.40 -25.54 33.31
N TYR A 8 54.88 -24.89 34.36
CA TYR A 8 53.42 -24.65 34.51
C TYR A 8 52.91 -23.38 33.81
N ALA A 9 53.80 -22.57 33.23
CA ALA A 9 53.43 -21.35 32.50
C ALA A 9 53.24 -21.56 30.98
N PHE A 10 53.40 -22.78 30.47
CA PHE A 10 53.27 -23.10 29.03
C PHE A 10 52.03 -23.93 28.65
N ILE A 11 51.11 -24.19 29.58
CA ILE A 11 49.84 -24.91 29.30
C ILE A 11 48.62 -23.96 29.29
N PHE A 12 48.79 -22.66 29.55
CA PHE A 12 47.70 -21.67 29.56
C PHE A 12 47.65 -20.73 28.34
N ILE A 13 48.34 -21.05 27.24
CA ILE A 13 48.28 -20.27 25.99
C ILE A 13 47.97 -21.18 24.78
N ILE A 14 46.94 -22.01 24.88
CA ILE A 14 46.16 -22.46 23.71
C ILE A 14 44.70 -22.56 24.21
N GLY A 15 43.88 -21.55 23.93
CA GLY A 15 42.44 -21.63 24.23
C GLY A 15 41.74 -20.35 24.67
N CYS A 16 42.36 -19.16 24.57
CA CYS A 16 41.60 -17.91 24.52
C CYS A 16 41.41 -17.51 23.04
N GLN A 17 40.70 -18.34 22.28
CA GLN A 17 40.10 -17.85 21.04
C GLN A 17 38.93 -16.93 21.44
N SER A 18 38.95 -15.73 20.88
CA SER A 18 37.91 -14.71 21.05
C SER A 18 36.52 -15.34 21.02
N LYS A 19 35.67 -15.02 22.00
CA LYS A 19 34.22 -15.22 21.86
C LYS A 19 33.84 -14.66 20.49
N GLY A 20 33.26 -15.50 19.63
CA GLY A 20 32.98 -15.18 18.24
C GLY A 20 32.19 -13.87 18.08
N THR A 21 32.23 -13.30 16.89
CA THR A 21 31.41 -12.11 16.60
C THR A 21 29.92 -12.48 16.64
N PHE A 22 29.04 -11.48 16.65
CA PHE A 22 27.59 -11.72 16.54
C PHE A 22 27.23 -12.57 15.31
N GLU A 23 27.99 -12.45 14.24
CA GLU A 23 27.87 -13.24 13.01
C GLU A 23 28.17 -14.73 13.25
N ASP A 24 29.23 -15.06 14.01
CA ASP A 24 29.54 -16.45 14.37
C ASP A 24 28.40 -17.08 15.19
N PHE A 25 27.85 -16.36 16.17
CA PHE A 25 26.69 -16.83 16.93
C PHE A 25 25.44 -17.04 16.05
N ALA A 26 25.23 -16.18 15.04
CA ALA A 26 24.14 -16.32 14.09
C ALA A 26 24.31 -17.57 13.21
N HIS A 27 25.53 -17.86 12.74
CA HIS A 27 25.82 -19.07 11.97
C HIS A 27 25.62 -20.36 12.77
N VAL A 28 26.07 -20.39 14.03
CA VAL A 28 25.82 -21.55 14.92
C VAL A 28 24.33 -21.75 15.16
N ARG A 29 23.60 -20.68 15.50
CA ARG A 29 22.14 -20.76 15.73
C ARG A 29 21.38 -21.19 14.48
N GLN A 30 21.79 -20.71 13.30
CA GLN A 30 21.20 -21.12 12.04
C GLN A 30 21.45 -22.61 11.77
N ALA A 31 22.67 -23.10 12.01
CA ALA A 31 23.01 -24.51 11.87
C ALA A 31 22.22 -25.39 12.85
N GLU A 32 22.10 -25.01 14.13
CA GLU A 32 21.26 -25.72 15.12
C GLU A 32 19.80 -25.80 14.69
N LYS A 33 19.24 -24.68 14.19
CA LYS A 33 17.87 -24.64 13.67
C LYS A 33 17.71 -25.57 12.48
N THR A 34 18.60 -25.50 11.48
CA THR A 34 18.56 -26.37 10.31
C THR A 34 18.67 -27.85 10.71
N LEU A 35 19.57 -28.19 11.64
CA LEU A 35 19.76 -29.56 12.12
C LEU A 35 18.52 -30.08 12.85
N THR A 36 17.82 -29.20 13.57
CA THR A 36 16.54 -29.47 14.21
C THR A 36 15.43 -29.73 13.17
N GLU A 37 15.41 -28.99 12.06
CA GLU A 37 14.47 -29.23 10.95
C GLU A 37 14.70 -30.61 10.31
N ILE A 38 15.96 -30.99 10.06
CA ILE A 38 16.31 -32.33 9.53
C ILE A 38 15.93 -33.43 10.53
N ARG A 39 16.21 -33.23 11.82
CA ARG A 39 15.78 -34.13 12.89
C ARG A 39 14.27 -34.36 12.84
N ASN A 40 13.48 -33.29 12.79
CA ASN A 40 12.03 -33.40 12.77
C ASN A 40 11.52 -34.12 11.48
N ALA A 41 12.17 -33.90 10.34
CA ALA A 41 11.87 -34.63 9.10
C ALA A 41 12.18 -36.15 9.22
N LEU A 42 13.28 -36.52 9.90
CA LEU A 42 13.60 -37.92 10.19
C LEU A 42 12.57 -38.57 11.13
N GLU A 43 12.06 -37.84 12.11
CA GLU A 43 10.98 -38.34 12.99
C GLU A 43 9.69 -38.58 12.19
N ALA A 44 9.31 -37.66 11.32
CA ALA A 44 8.15 -37.83 10.45
C ALA A 44 8.33 -39.04 9.52
N TYR A 45 9.51 -39.18 8.91
CA TYR A 45 9.84 -40.35 8.09
C TYR A 45 9.65 -41.67 8.84
N LYS A 46 10.12 -41.76 10.09
CA LYS A 46 9.95 -42.96 10.92
C LYS A 46 8.49 -43.26 11.24
N VAL A 47 7.68 -42.23 11.51
CA VAL A 47 6.23 -42.42 11.73
C VAL A 47 5.59 -43.07 10.51
N ASP A 48 5.98 -42.64 9.31
CA ASP A 48 5.39 -43.13 8.06
C ASP A 48 5.93 -44.52 7.64
N HIS A 49 7.20 -44.83 7.94
CA HIS A 49 7.89 -46.02 7.42
C HIS A 49 8.21 -47.08 8.51
N GLY A 50 7.92 -46.80 9.78
CA GLY A 50 8.18 -47.66 10.93
C GLY A 50 9.64 -47.70 11.40
N ALA A 51 10.59 -47.15 10.63
CA ALA A 51 12.01 -47.07 10.97
C ALA A 51 12.67 -45.84 10.34
N TYR A 52 13.79 -45.39 10.92
CA TYR A 52 14.66 -44.37 10.33
C TYR A 52 15.34 -44.88 9.04
N PRO A 53 15.82 -43.99 8.16
CA PRO A 53 16.52 -44.37 6.94
C PRO A 53 17.77 -45.22 7.25
N GLY A 54 18.12 -46.19 6.40
CA GLY A 54 19.29 -47.05 6.61
C GLY A 54 20.64 -46.30 6.59
N PRO A 55 21.76 -46.97 6.95
CA PRO A 55 23.08 -46.34 7.12
C PRO A 55 23.60 -45.60 5.88
N ASP A 56 23.26 -46.07 4.67
CA ASP A 56 23.70 -45.51 3.39
C ASP A 56 22.59 -44.75 2.66
N ALA A 57 21.52 -44.37 3.37
CA ALA A 57 20.40 -43.67 2.75
C ALA A 57 20.80 -42.28 2.26
N ASP A 58 20.43 -41.94 1.02
CA ASP A 58 20.54 -40.57 0.54
C ASP A 58 19.45 -39.71 1.20
N LEU A 59 19.82 -38.97 2.25
CA LEU A 59 18.91 -38.07 2.94
C LEU A 59 18.30 -37.01 2.01
N LYS A 60 18.97 -36.64 0.91
CA LYS A 60 18.42 -35.72 -0.08
C LYS A 60 17.16 -36.27 -0.72
N GLU A 61 17.18 -37.55 -1.09
CA GLU A 61 16.05 -38.24 -1.70
C GLU A 61 15.00 -38.61 -0.65
N VAL A 62 15.45 -39.20 0.46
CA VAL A 62 14.57 -39.73 1.51
C VAL A 62 13.79 -38.63 2.22
N LEU A 63 14.38 -37.45 2.42
CA LEU A 63 13.71 -36.30 3.04
C LEU A 63 13.22 -35.27 2.00
N ALA A 64 13.24 -35.61 0.71
CA ALA A 64 12.87 -34.70 -0.37
C ALA A 64 11.49 -34.06 -0.17
N PHE A 65 10.52 -34.84 0.34
CA PHE A 65 9.17 -34.35 0.61
C PHE A 65 9.14 -33.20 1.63
N HIS A 66 9.94 -33.29 2.70
CA HIS A 66 10.00 -32.29 3.77
C HIS A 66 10.74 -31.01 3.38
N PHE A 67 11.70 -31.13 2.45
CA PHE A 67 12.51 -30.02 1.98
C PHE A 67 12.14 -29.54 0.59
N SER A 68 11.00 -29.97 0.04
CA SER A 68 10.50 -29.47 -1.23
C SER A 68 9.72 -28.18 -1.07
N ARG A 69 9.97 -27.22 -1.95
CA ARG A 69 9.15 -26.00 -2.07
C ARG A 69 8.51 -25.93 -3.46
N PRO A 70 7.24 -25.50 -3.55
CA PRO A 70 6.61 -25.27 -4.83
C PRO A 70 7.29 -24.08 -5.54
N ILE A 71 7.75 -24.32 -6.76
CA ILE A 71 8.05 -23.27 -7.73
C ILE A 71 6.82 -23.13 -8.61
N ILE A 72 6.30 -21.92 -8.66
CA ILE A 72 5.14 -21.58 -9.47
C ILE A 72 5.65 -20.89 -10.72
N THR A 73 5.32 -21.44 -11.88
CA THR A 73 5.56 -20.86 -13.19
C THR A 73 4.23 -20.46 -13.79
N GLU A 74 4.12 -19.22 -14.23
CA GLU A 74 2.92 -18.69 -14.87
C GLU A 74 3.23 -18.28 -16.31
N HIS A 75 2.18 -18.07 -17.11
CA HIS A 75 2.36 -17.53 -18.46
C HIS A 75 3.14 -16.20 -18.45
N ALA A 76 4.09 -16.04 -19.38
CA ALA A 76 5.04 -14.91 -19.38
C ALA A 76 4.37 -13.51 -19.46
N SER A 77 3.13 -13.44 -19.97
CA SER A 77 2.36 -12.20 -20.03
C SER A 77 1.65 -11.82 -18.72
N ALA A 78 1.63 -12.70 -17.70
CA ALA A 78 0.92 -12.45 -16.44
C ALA A 78 1.35 -11.16 -15.71
N PRO A 79 2.65 -10.82 -15.61
CA PRO A 79 3.08 -9.57 -14.99
C PRO A 79 2.61 -8.33 -15.77
N LYS A 80 2.60 -8.40 -17.11
CA LYS A 80 2.13 -7.32 -17.98
C LYS A 80 0.66 -7.02 -17.73
N HIS A 81 -0.22 -8.02 -17.74
CA HIS A 81 -1.65 -7.81 -17.54
C HIS A 81 -1.98 -7.32 -16.13
N THR A 82 -1.29 -7.86 -15.10
CA THR A 82 -1.45 -7.39 -13.72
C THR A 82 -1.01 -5.93 -13.58
N GLY A 83 0.11 -5.55 -14.20
CA GLY A 83 0.60 -4.17 -14.23
C GLY A 83 -0.36 -3.21 -14.94
N ASN A 84 -0.92 -3.62 -16.08
CA ASN A 84 -1.91 -2.82 -16.82
C ASN A 84 -3.17 -2.55 -15.99
N ILE A 85 -3.67 -3.56 -15.27
CA ILE A 85 -4.85 -3.42 -14.39
C ILE A 85 -4.55 -2.48 -13.22
N ALA A 86 -3.41 -2.66 -12.55
CA ALA A 86 -2.99 -1.76 -11.47
C ALA A 86 -2.83 -0.30 -11.96
N TYR A 87 -2.27 -0.12 -13.15
CA TYR A 87 -2.13 1.19 -13.77
C TYR A 87 -3.50 1.83 -14.09
N ALA A 88 -4.43 1.06 -14.64
CA ALA A 88 -5.78 1.51 -14.93
C ALA A 88 -6.55 1.93 -13.67
N LYS A 89 -6.53 1.10 -12.61
CA LYS A 89 -7.14 1.42 -11.31
C LYS A 89 -6.61 2.72 -10.74
N LYS A 90 -5.28 2.86 -10.71
CA LYS A 90 -4.63 4.10 -10.24
C LYS A 90 -5.05 5.32 -11.08
N ARG A 91 -5.25 5.17 -12.39
CA ARG A 91 -5.71 6.28 -13.23
C ARG A 91 -7.16 6.68 -12.91
N ILE A 92 -8.04 5.71 -12.70
CA ILE A 92 -9.43 5.94 -12.27
C ILE A 92 -9.47 6.61 -10.89
N GLU A 93 -8.69 6.12 -9.92
CA GLU A 93 -8.57 6.72 -8.58
C GLU A 93 -8.15 8.20 -8.64
N ASN A 94 -7.17 8.53 -9.49
CA ASN A 94 -6.77 9.93 -9.68
C ASN A 94 -7.92 10.80 -10.23
N MET A 95 -8.73 10.27 -11.16
CA MET A 95 -9.89 10.97 -11.69
C MET A 95 -10.97 11.19 -10.62
N TYR A 96 -11.22 10.19 -9.77
CA TYR A 96 -12.08 10.35 -8.60
C TYR A 96 -11.56 11.40 -7.63
N GLY A 97 -10.26 11.41 -7.34
CA GLY A 97 -9.64 12.39 -6.46
C GLY A 97 -9.87 13.84 -6.93
N ILE A 98 -9.75 14.10 -8.24
CA ILE A 98 -10.04 15.42 -8.81
C ILE A 98 -11.52 15.79 -8.64
N LEU A 99 -12.43 14.85 -8.89
CA LEU A 99 -13.87 15.10 -8.74
C LEU A 99 -14.23 15.35 -7.28
N GLN A 100 -13.68 14.58 -6.34
CA GLN A 100 -13.87 14.77 -4.91
C GLN A 100 -13.35 16.14 -4.44
N GLU A 101 -12.16 16.55 -4.91
CA GLU A 101 -11.63 17.89 -4.63
C GLU A 101 -12.57 18.98 -5.17
N PHE A 102 -13.11 18.81 -6.38
CA PHE A 102 -14.07 19.74 -6.96
C PHE A 102 -15.36 19.85 -6.13
N TYR A 103 -15.94 18.72 -5.71
CA TYR A 103 -17.13 18.70 -4.86
C TYR A 103 -16.88 19.33 -3.49
N GLY A 104 -15.72 19.03 -2.87
CA GLY A 104 -15.39 19.51 -1.54
C GLY A 104 -14.98 20.98 -1.49
N LEU A 105 -14.36 21.51 -2.55
CA LEU A 105 -13.79 22.86 -2.54
C LEU A 105 -14.47 23.83 -3.49
N THR A 106 -14.84 23.43 -4.70
CA THR A 106 -15.26 24.36 -5.76
C THR A 106 -16.76 24.54 -5.85
N LEU A 107 -17.53 23.44 -5.75
CA LEU A 107 -18.96 23.43 -6.10
C LEU A 107 -19.79 24.44 -5.27
N SER A 108 -19.49 24.58 -3.98
CA SER A 108 -20.17 25.48 -3.05
C SER A 108 -19.96 26.97 -3.38
N TYR A 109 -18.88 27.31 -4.07
CA TYR A 109 -18.56 28.69 -4.47
C TYR A 109 -19.11 29.09 -5.83
N LEU A 110 -19.68 28.14 -6.59
CA LEU A 110 -20.31 28.44 -7.87
C LEU A 110 -21.64 29.19 -7.67
N PRO A 111 -21.99 30.09 -8.61
CA PRO A 111 -23.32 30.69 -8.68
C PRO A 111 -24.41 29.62 -8.69
N GLU A 112 -25.53 29.89 -8.03
CA GLU A 112 -26.64 28.94 -7.88
C GLU A 112 -27.14 28.41 -9.23
N GLU A 113 -27.25 29.30 -10.23
CA GLU A 113 -27.65 28.99 -11.61
C GLU A 113 -26.72 28.00 -12.33
N MET A 114 -25.45 27.94 -11.93
CA MET A 114 -24.43 27.04 -12.48
C MET A 114 -24.32 25.76 -11.67
N ARG A 115 -24.45 25.85 -10.35
CA ARG A 115 -24.15 24.76 -9.40
C ARG A 115 -24.92 23.49 -9.74
N GLY A 116 -26.24 23.57 -9.87
CA GLY A 116 -27.06 22.38 -10.16
C GLY A 116 -26.77 21.74 -11.53
N LYS A 117 -26.43 22.56 -12.53
CA LYS A 117 -26.06 22.06 -13.87
C LYS A 117 -24.70 21.36 -13.84
N VAL A 118 -23.72 21.97 -13.18
CA VAL A 118 -22.37 21.39 -13.02
C VAL A 118 -22.41 20.10 -12.21
N ASP A 119 -23.13 20.09 -11.09
CA ASP A 119 -23.33 18.89 -10.26
C ASP A 119 -23.94 17.73 -11.08
N SER A 120 -25.05 17.99 -11.78
CA SER A 120 -25.67 16.99 -12.65
C SER A 120 -24.73 16.47 -13.74
N GLN A 121 -23.88 17.34 -14.31
CA GLN A 121 -22.90 16.97 -15.32
C GLN A 121 -21.78 16.11 -14.75
N LEU A 122 -21.19 16.50 -13.63
CA LEU A 122 -20.11 15.74 -13.00
C LEU A 122 -20.60 14.41 -12.42
N ALA A 123 -21.87 14.31 -12.01
CA ALA A 123 -22.49 13.04 -11.64
C ALA A 123 -22.51 12.03 -12.80
N LYS A 124 -22.67 12.49 -14.05
CA LYS A 124 -22.56 11.64 -15.25
C LYS A 124 -21.12 11.17 -15.46
N VAL A 125 -20.14 12.05 -15.25
CA VAL A 125 -18.72 11.67 -15.31
C VAL A 125 -18.39 10.61 -14.24
N MET A 126 -18.87 10.79 -13.01
CA MET A 126 -18.75 9.79 -11.94
C MET A 126 -19.38 8.44 -12.34
N HIS A 127 -20.53 8.45 -13.03
CA HIS A 127 -21.13 7.22 -13.55
C HIS A 127 -20.24 6.54 -14.61
N CYS A 128 -19.62 7.30 -15.52
CA CYS A 128 -18.64 6.75 -16.47
C CYS A 128 -17.41 6.14 -15.77
N LEU A 129 -16.90 6.77 -14.71
CA LEU A 129 -15.78 6.22 -13.95
C LEU A 129 -16.13 4.88 -13.29
N ARG A 130 -17.34 4.74 -12.74
CA ARG A 130 -17.84 3.46 -12.21
C ARG A 130 -17.94 2.38 -13.29
N LYS A 131 -18.34 2.77 -14.51
CA LYS A 131 -18.33 1.85 -15.65
C LYS A 131 -16.91 1.39 -15.99
N TYR A 132 -15.94 2.30 -16.02
CA TYR A 132 -14.53 1.95 -16.25
C TYR A 132 -13.97 1.07 -15.14
N GLU A 133 -14.35 1.29 -13.89
CA GLU A 133 -13.98 0.45 -12.75
C GLU A 133 -14.54 -0.97 -12.90
N ALA A 134 -15.82 -1.10 -13.26
CA ALA A 134 -16.44 -2.39 -13.53
C ALA A 134 -15.80 -3.12 -14.72
N GLU A 135 -15.38 -2.40 -15.78
CA GLU A 135 -14.62 -2.97 -16.90
C GLU A 135 -13.28 -3.54 -16.45
N VAL A 136 -12.58 -2.85 -15.53
CA VAL A 136 -11.30 -3.29 -14.96
C VAL A 136 -11.48 -4.51 -14.06
N ASP A 137 -12.56 -4.56 -13.29
CA ASP A 137 -12.87 -5.66 -12.38
C ASP A 137 -13.61 -6.84 -13.04
N LEU A 138 -13.98 -6.68 -14.32
CA LEU A 138 -14.75 -7.64 -15.10
C LEU A 138 -16.11 -7.98 -14.44
N VAL A 139 -16.78 -6.97 -13.87
CA VAL A 139 -18.08 -7.12 -13.22
C VAL A 139 -19.18 -6.61 -14.16
N PRO A 140 -20.35 -7.28 -14.22
CA PRO A 140 -21.49 -6.75 -14.96
C PRO A 140 -21.83 -5.33 -14.52
N PHE A 141 -21.97 -4.42 -15.47
CA PHE A 141 -22.36 -3.03 -15.21
C PHE A 141 -23.65 -2.73 -15.96
N GLU A 142 -24.71 -2.42 -15.21
CA GLU A 142 -25.97 -2.00 -15.80
C GLU A 142 -25.82 -0.54 -16.27
N ASP A 143 -25.71 -0.37 -17.59
CA ASP A 143 -25.57 0.94 -18.22
C ASP A 143 -26.93 1.65 -18.29
N THR A 144 -27.43 2.05 -17.12
CA THR A 144 -28.72 2.75 -16.97
C THR A 144 -28.70 4.15 -17.55
N LEU A 145 -27.50 4.72 -17.78
CA LEU A 145 -27.31 6.10 -18.16
C LEU A 145 -26.36 6.15 -19.36
N LYS A 146 -26.94 6.20 -20.56
CA LYS A 146 -26.18 6.37 -21.82
C LYS A 146 -25.49 7.73 -21.82
N VAL A 147 -24.26 7.75 -21.31
CA VAL A 147 -23.35 8.89 -21.40
C VAL A 147 -22.46 8.68 -22.61
N GLU A 148 -22.67 9.46 -23.66
CA GLU A 148 -21.96 9.27 -24.93
C GLU A 148 -20.49 9.68 -24.85
N ASP A 149 -20.15 10.75 -24.11
CA ASP A 149 -18.77 11.20 -23.97
C ASP A 149 -18.52 12.00 -22.66
N PRO A 150 -17.77 11.44 -21.68
CA PRO A 150 -17.39 12.17 -20.48
C PRO A 150 -16.40 13.32 -20.74
N ILE A 151 -15.63 13.30 -21.84
CA ILE A 151 -14.66 14.36 -22.17
C ILE A 151 -15.40 15.64 -22.53
N SER A 152 -16.40 15.55 -23.42
CA SER A 152 -17.28 16.67 -23.77
C SER A 152 -17.96 17.29 -22.55
N ILE A 153 -18.41 16.46 -21.60
CA ILE A 153 -19.02 16.95 -20.35
C ILE A 153 -18.01 17.74 -19.51
N VAL A 154 -16.80 17.21 -19.32
CA VAL A 154 -15.74 17.90 -18.58
C VAL A 154 -15.33 19.20 -19.27
N MET A 155 -15.31 19.22 -20.61
CA MET A 155 -15.03 20.42 -21.39
C MET A 155 -16.10 21.50 -21.23
N ASP A 156 -17.39 21.14 -21.23
CA ASP A 156 -18.46 22.12 -20.98
C ASP A 156 -18.35 22.74 -19.58
N VAL A 157 -18.02 21.93 -18.56
CA VAL A 157 -17.76 22.46 -17.20
C VAL A 157 -16.52 23.34 -17.20
N TYR A 158 -15.44 22.92 -17.84
CA TYR A 158 -14.21 23.73 -17.97
C TYR A 158 -14.50 25.08 -18.63
N ASP A 159 -15.21 25.10 -19.75
CA ASP A 159 -15.53 26.32 -20.49
C ASP A 159 -16.41 27.29 -19.68
N LYS A 160 -17.36 26.75 -18.91
CA LYS A 160 -18.17 27.53 -17.96
C LYS A 160 -17.31 28.20 -16.89
N LEU A 161 -16.36 27.47 -16.30
CA LEU A 161 -15.43 28.02 -15.31
C LEU A 161 -14.47 29.03 -15.96
N ASN A 162 -13.98 28.74 -17.16
CA ASN A 162 -13.06 29.60 -17.90
C ASN A 162 -13.67 30.98 -18.19
N LYS A 163 -14.98 31.05 -18.49
CA LYS A 163 -15.72 32.31 -18.66
C LYS A 163 -15.74 33.19 -17.41
N MET A 164 -15.52 32.62 -16.23
CA MET A 164 -15.41 33.39 -14.97
C MET A 164 -14.02 34.04 -14.80
N ALA A 165 -13.07 33.75 -15.70
CA ALA A 165 -11.69 34.22 -15.64
C ALA A 165 -11.02 34.02 -14.26
N PRO A 166 -11.05 32.78 -13.69
CA PRO A 166 -10.71 32.56 -12.29
C PRO A 166 -9.27 32.92 -11.94
N ALA A 167 -8.33 32.77 -12.89
CA ALA A 167 -6.94 33.17 -12.70
C ALA A 167 -6.78 34.69 -12.60
N GLU A 168 -7.48 35.46 -13.44
CA GLU A 168 -7.44 36.92 -13.43
C GLU A 168 -8.14 37.49 -12.19
N GLN A 169 -9.28 36.90 -11.80
CA GLN A 169 -10.02 37.30 -10.59
C GLN A 169 -9.22 36.99 -9.32
N GLU A 170 -8.63 35.80 -9.20
CA GLU A 170 -7.76 35.45 -8.07
C GLU A 170 -6.56 36.39 -7.97
N ALA A 171 -5.90 36.71 -9.09
CA ALA A 171 -4.78 37.66 -9.11
C ALA A 171 -5.21 39.08 -8.71
N THR A 172 -6.34 39.56 -9.22
CA THR A 172 -6.88 40.89 -8.89
C THR A 172 -7.22 41.00 -7.40
N ILE A 173 -7.88 39.99 -6.85
CA ILE A 173 -8.25 39.94 -5.45
C ILE A 173 -7.01 39.78 -4.57
N ARG A 174 -6.02 38.99 -5.00
CA ARG A 174 -4.73 38.89 -4.32
C ARG A 174 -4.07 40.25 -4.23
N GLU A 175 -4.01 41.01 -5.31
CA GLU A 175 -3.42 42.35 -5.30
C GLU A 175 -4.19 43.31 -4.37
N ALA A 176 -5.53 43.28 -4.41
CA ALA A 176 -6.36 44.07 -3.52
C ALA A 176 -6.14 43.69 -2.04
N LEU A 177 -6.05 42.39 -1.75
CA LEU A 177 -5.74 41.84 -0.43
C LEU A 177 -4.35 42.30 0.01
N LEU A 178 -3.36 42.28 -0.90
CA LEU A 178 -2.02 42.79 -0.65
C LEU A 178 -2.04 44.27 -0.24
N ARG A 179 -2.72 45.12 -1.01
CA ARG A 179 -2.86 46.55 -0.69
C ARG A 179 -3.56 46.79 0.66
N ARG A 180 -4.62 46.02 0.97
CA ARG A 180 -5.36 46.14 2.25
C ARG A 180 -4.50 45.75 3.44
N ALA A 181 -3.72 44.69 3.31
CA ALA A 181 -2.83 44.28 4.37
C ALA A 181 -1.68 45.27 4.58
N THR A 182 -1.10 45.85 3.52
CA THR A 182 -0.12 46.93 3.69
C THR A 182 -0.69 48.09 4.52
N ARG A 183 -1.96 48.48 4.29
CA ARG A 183 -2.64 49.49 5.11
C ARG A 183 -2.80 49.07 6.56
N LEU A 184 -3.20 47.81 6.81
CA LEU A 184 -3.29 47.24 8.16
C LEU A 184 -1.95 47.26 8.90
N ALA A 185 -0.86 46.92 8.23
CA ALA A 185 0.49 47.02 8.79
C ALA A 185 0.80 48.46 9.23
N THR A 186 0.47 49.45 8.39
CA THR A 186 0.64 50.87 8.75
C THR A 186 -0.19 51.29 9.95
N TYR A 187 -1.42 50.77 10.10
CA TYR A 187 -2.25 50.99 11.29
C TYR A 187 -1.65 50.33 12.54
N PHE A 188 -1.12 49.11 12.44
CA PHE A 188 -0.44 48.48 13.58
C PHE A 188 0.80 49.27 14.02
N ASP A 189 1.55 49.80 13.06
CA ASP A 189 2.72 50.64 13.35
C ASP A 189 2.30 51.98 13.98
N SER A 190 1.20 52.61 13.54
CA SER A 190 0.70 53.88 14.11
C SER A 190 -0.01 53.73 15.46
N MET A 191 -0.65 52.59 15.73
CA MET A 191 -1.25 52.34 17.04
C MET A 191 -0.22 52.09 18.13
N LYS A 192 1.00 51.68 17.78
CA LYS A 192 2.13 51.63 18.72
C LYS A 192 2.44 53.00 19.34
N SER A 193 2.06 54.12 18.68
CA SER A 193 2.20 55.49 19.19
C SER A 193 0.93 56.09 19.83
N ILE A 194 -0.24 55.46 19.72
CA ILE A 194 -1.52 55.98 20.30
C ILE A 194 -1.73 55.56 21.76
N VAL A 195 -0.86 54.69 22.25
CA VAL A 195 -0.77 54.20 23.62
C VAL A 195 -0.66 55.34 24.67
N ASP A 196 -0.38 56.57 24.28
CA ASP A 196 -0.27 57.72 25.19
C ASP A 196 -1.62 58.34 25.62
N VAL A 197 -2.76 57.85 25.11
CA VAL A 197 -4.09 58.46 25.35
C VAL A 197 -4.93 57.71 26.41
N VAL A 198 -4.57 56.47 26.78
CA VAL A 198 -5.33 55.68 27.77
C VAL A 198 -4.84 55.97 29.19
N THR A 199 -5.71 56.51 30.03
CA THR A 199 -5.39 56.94 31.41
C THR A 199 -5.46 55.82 32.46
N ASP A 200 -6.04 54.65 32.12
CA ASP A 200 -6.11 53.46 32.98
C ASP A 200 -5.00 52.47 32.60
N THR A 201 -3.99 52.37 33.47
CA THR A 201 -2.76 51.58 33.25
C THR A 201 -3.02 50.09 33.06
N THR A 202 -4.01 49.52 33.75
CA THR A 202 -4.38 48.10 33.67
C THR A 202 -5.01 47.74 32.33
N LYS A 203 -5.95 48.55 31.85
CA LYS A 203 -6.58 48.36 30.53
C LYS A 203 -5.59 48.58 29.38
N LEU A 204 -4.62 49.48 29.58
CA LEU A 204 -3.59 49.78 28.60
C LEU A 204 -2.61 48.62 28.37
N GLU A 205 -2.26 47.88 29.44
CA GLU A 205 -1.37 46.72 29.34
C GLU A 205 -2.05 45.52 28.67
N ASP A 206 -3.32 45.26 29.00
CA ASP A 206 -4.15 44.26 28.32
C ASP A 206 -4.40 44.61 26.84
N TYR A 207 -4.63 45.89 26.54
CA TYR A 207 -4.76 46.38 25.16
C TYR A 207 -3.49 46.14 24.35
N ARG A 208 -2.31 46.51 24.87
CA ARG A 208 -1.02 46.28 24.20
C ARG A 208 -0.82 44.80 23.88
N LYS A 209 -1.07 43.92 24.86
CA LYS A 209 -0.90 42.47 24.70
C LYS A 209 -1.85 41.90 23.63
N ARG A 210 -3.13 42.27 23.65
CA ARG A 210 -4.11 41.82 22.66
C ARG A 210 -3.77 42.35 21.25
N MET A 211 -3.29 43.59 21.15
CA MET A 211 -2.83 44.18 19.90
C MET A 211 -1.57 43.52 19.32
N GLU A 212 -0.60 43.14 20.15
CA GLU A 212 0.58 42.41 19.72
C GLU A 212 0.24 41.01 19.19
N ILE A 213 -0.69 40.30 19.83
CA ILE A 213 -1.21 39.02 19.33
C ILE A 213 -1.83 39.22 17.95
N LEU A 214 -2.70 40.21 17.80
CA LEU A 214 -3.42 40.46 16.56
C LEU A 214 -2.47 40.89 15.42
N HIS A 215 -1.47 41.73 15.71
CA HIS A 215 -0.41 42.09 14.76
C HIS A 215 0.44 40.87 14.37
N THR A 216 0.76 39.98 15.30
CA THR A 216 1.57 38.78 15.01
C THR A 216 0.79 37.80 14.14
N LEU A 217 -0.49 37.54 14.43
CA LEU A 217 -1.37 36.73 13.60
C LEU A 217 -1.55 37.32 12.19
N PHE A 218 -1.64 38.65 12.10
CA PHE A 218 -1.68 39.34 10.81
C PHE A 218 -0.38 39.18 10.02
N LYS A 219 0.79 39.38 10.64
CA LYS A 219 2.11 39.19 10.01
C LYS A 219 2.31 37.76 9.51
N ARG A 220 1.82 36.78 10.27
CA ARG A 220 1.78 35.38 9.84
C ARG A 220 0.94 35.24 8.57
N ARG A 221 -0.31 35.69 8.59
CA ARG A 221 -1.22 35.55 7.46
C ARG A 221 -0.70 36.26 6.20
N TRP A 222 -0.06 37.41 6.40
CA TRP A 222 0.65 38.14 5.37
C TRP A 222 1.79 37.34 4.73
N ALA A 223 2.63 36.71 5.55
CA ALA A 223 3.72 35.87 5.07
C ALA A 223 3.20 34.64 4.30
N GLU A 224 2.11 34.01 4.75
CA GLU A 224 1.43 32.91 4.05
C GLU A 224 0.95 33.33 2.65
N LEU A 225 0.31 34.50 2.52
CA LEU A 225 -0.14 35.07 1.23
C LEU A 225 1.03 35.39 0.27
N MET A 226 2.20 35.67 0.83
CA MET A 226 3.45 35.88 0.09
C MET A 226 4.19 34.57 -0.22
N GLY A 227 3.63 33.42 0.12
CA GLY A 227 4.24 32.10 -0.10
C GLY A 227 5.43 31.80 0.83
N LYS A 228 5.56 32.52 1.95
CA LYS A 228 6.61 32.30 2.94
C LYS A 228 6.13 31.33 4.02
N ARG A 229 7.02 30.43 4.43
CA ARG A 229 6.78 29.50 5.54
C ARG A 229 6.94 30.24 6.86
N VAL A 230 6.00 30.05 7.79
CA VAL A 230 6.01 30.67 9.13
C VAL A 230 5.95 29.55 10.17
N GLU A 231 6.83 29.59 11.17
CA GLU A 231 6.83 28.61 12.28
C GLU A 231 5.72 28.93 13.30
N ASP A 232 5.06 27.88 13.79
CA ASP A 232 3.90 27.96 14.69
C ASP A 232 4.32 28.20 16.14
N THR A 233 3.86 29.30 16.72
CA THR A 233 4.01 29.59 18.16
C THR A 233 2.74 30.13 18.82
N ILE A 234 1.68 30.47 18.06
CA ILE A 234 0.42 31.05 18.57
C ILE A 234 -0.75 30.17 18.12
N THR A 235 -1.54 29.68 19.08
CA THR A 235 -2.68 28.77 18.86
C THR A 235 -4.03 29.48 18.68
N THR A 236 -4.10 30.77 18.93
CA THR A 236 -5.33 31.59 18.85
C THR A 236 -5.64 32.01 17.41
N THR A 237 -6.91 32.06 17.04
CA THR A 237 -7.35 32.52 15.71
C THR A 237 -7.40 34.05 15.62
N LEU A 238 -7.37 34.60 14.38
CA LEU A 238 -7.58 36.04 14.15
C LEU A 238 -8.94 36.50 14.70
N ASP A 239 -9.95 35.64 14.63
CA ASP A 239 -11.31 35.86 15.14
C ASP A 239 -11.38 35.99 16.66
N GLU A 240 -10.72 35.08 17.38
CA GLU A 240 -10.62 35.16 18.83
C GLU A 240 -9.82 36.39 19.26
N ALA A 241 -8.72 36.70 18.57
CA ALA A 241 -7.92 37.89 18.87
C ALA A 241 -8.72 39.19 18.64
N ALA A 242 -9.53 39.26 17.57
CA ALA A 242 -10.37 40.42 17.28
C ALA A 242 -11.51 40.58 18.31
N ARG A 243 -12.19 39.48 18.69
CA ARG A 243 -13.22 39.51 19.75
C ARG A 243 -12.65 39.92 21.10
N ASN A 244 -11.47 39.41 21.43
CA ASN A 244 -10.78 39.82 22.65
C ASN A 244 -10.50 41.33 22.62
N LEU A 245 -10.22 41.92 21.47
CA LEU A 245 -10.06 43.37 21.38
C LEU A 245 -11.38 44.14 21.53
N ASP A 246 -12.50 43.59 21.07
CA ASP A 246 -13.85 44.15 21.26
C ASP A 246 -14.27 44.25 22.74
N GLU A 247 -13.84 43.30 23.59
CA GLU A 247 -14.16 43.30 25.03
C GLU A 247 -13.60 44.52 25.78
N LEU A 248 -12.60 45.21 25.22
CA LEU A 248 -11.97 46.36 25.86
C LEU A 248 -12.78 47.66 25.75
N GLN A 249 -13.86 47.66 24.94
CA GLN A 249 -14.80 48.80 24.78
C GLN A 249 -14.10 50.16 24.58
N LEU A 250 -13.09 50.20 23.71
CA LEU A 250 -12.31 51.42 23.46
C LEU A 250 -13.07 52.37 22.53
N ASP A 251 -13.59 53.46 23.07
CA ASP A 251 -14.36 54.46 22.31
C ASP A 251 -13.44 55.51 21.64
N SER A 252 -12.48 55.02 20.84
CA SER A 252 -11.55 55.88 20.08
C SER A 252 -11.79 55.75 18.58
N LEU A 253 -11.79 56.89 17.87
CA LEU A 253 -11.96 56.95 16.42
C LEU A 253 -10.99 56.01 15.69
N THR A 254 -9.74 55.95 16.14
CA THR A 254 -8.69 55.09 15.55
C THR A 254 -8.98 53.60 15.70
N TYR A 255 -9.59 53.18 16.81
CA TYR A 255 -9.99 51.79 17.02
C TYR A 255 -11.13 51.37 16.08
N ILE A 256 -12.12 52.25 15.87
CA ILE A 256 -13.22 52.04 14.92
C ILE A 256 -12.69 51.93 13.49
N GLU A 257 -11.74 52.80 13.11
CA GLU A 257 -11.06 52.74 11.81
C GLU A 257 -10.29 51.43 11.62
N MET A 258 -9.49 51.01 12.61
CA MET A 258 -8.77 49.72 12.56
C MET A 258 -9.75 48.56 12.34
N LYS A 259 -10.82 48.49 13.13
CA LYS A 259 -11.81 47.41 13.04
C LYS A 259 -12.43 47.33 11.64
N THR A 260 -12.77 48.48 11.07
CA THR A 260 -13.27 48.59 9.69
C THR A 260 -12.26 48.04 8.67
N VAL A 261 -10.97 48.30 8.86
CA VAL A 261 -9.92 47.76 7.96
C VAL A 261 -9.72 46.26 8.18
N ILE A 262 -9.78 45.75 9.41
CA ILE A 262 -9.74 44.30 9.71
C ILE A 262 -10.91 43.58 9.02
N ASP A 263 -12.13 44.05 9.20
CA ASP A 263 -13.32 43.43 8.58
C ASP A 263 -13.24 43.48 7.05
N SER A 264 -12.77 44.60 6.50
CA SER A 264 -12.51 44.76 5.07
C SER A 264 -11.46 43.75 4.58
N PHE A 265 -10.38 43.51 5.33
CA PHE A 265 -9.38 42.50 4.99
C PHE A 265 -9.97 41.09 5.01
N ARG A 266 -10.73 40.73 6.05
CA ARG A 266 -11.38 39.42 6.20
C ARG A 266 -12.36 39.12 5.07
N ASN A 267 -13.18 40.11 4.68
CA ASN A 267 -14.10 39.96 3.56
C ASN A 267 -13.34 39.71 2.24
N MET A 268 -12.20 40.37 2.04
CA MET A 268 -11.37 40.15 0.84
C MET A 268 -10.66 38.79 0.89
N GLU A 269 -10.29 38.32 2.08
CA GLU A 269 -9.70 36.99 2.27
C GLU A 269 -10.69 35.87 1.95
N ALA A 270 -11.96 36.02 2.36
CA ALA A 270 -13.03 35.09 1.99
C ALA A 270 -13.26 35.06 0.47
N GLU A 271 -13.27 36.22 -0.19
CA GLU A 271 -13.31 36.29 -1.66
C GLU A 271 -12.06 35.66 -2.29
N TYR A 272 -10.88 35.86 -1.71
CA TYR A 272 -9.64 35.22 -2.17
C TYR A 272 -9.73 33.69 -2.11
N ALA A 273 -10.22 33.15 -0.99
CA ALA A 273 -10.41 31.71 -0.81
C ALA A 273 -11.42 31.14 -1.83
N LYS A 274 -12.53 31.83 -2.06
CA LYS A 274 -13.54 31.50 -3.06
C LYS A 274 -12.94 31.41 -4.46
N TRP A 275 -12.23 32.45 -4.92
CA TRP A 275 -11.64 32.45 -6.26
C TRP A 275 -10.46 31.48 -6.38
N GLY A 276 -9.69 31.27 -5.31
CA GLY A 276 -8.68 30.22 -5.23
C GLY A 276 -9.30 28.82 -5.41
N ALA A 277 -10.45 28.55 -4.80
CA ALA A 277 -11.17 27.30 -4.96
C ALA A 277 -11.76 27.12 -6.38
N ILE A 278 -12.30 28.18 -6.98
CA ILE A 278 -12.79 28.15 -8.37
C ILE A 278 -11.64 27.89 -9.34
N LYS A 279 -10.49 28.56 -9.16
CA LYS A 279 -9.28 28.36 -9.96
C LYS A 279 -8.76 26.92 -9.87
N LYS A 280 -8.68 26.36 -8.66
CA LYS A 280 -8.30 24.95 -8.46
C LYS A 280 -9.27 23.99 -9.17
N GLY A 281 -10.57 24.26 -9.11
CA GLY A 281 -11.57 23.46 -9.81
C GLY A 281 -11.42 23.53 -11.32
N TRP A 282 -11.15 24.72 -11.86
CA TRP A 282 -10.86 24.94 -13.28
C TRP A 282 -9.61 24.18 -13.76
N GLU A 283 -8.49 24.31 -13.04
CA GLU A 283 -7.26 23.53 -13.29
C GLU A 283 -7.50 22.02 -13.12
N GLY A 284 -8.35 21.64 -12.16
CA GLY A 284 -8.84 20.28 -11.94
C GLY A 284 -9.56 19.72 -13.16
N MET A 285 -10.52 20.44 -13.74
CA MET A 285 -11.24 20.00 -14.94
C MET A 285 -10.31 19.82 -16.15
N GLN A 286 -9.33 20.71 -16.33
CA GLN A 286 -8.32 20.54 -17.38
C GLN A 286 -7.51 19.25 -17.19
N ARG A 287 -7.04 18.98 -15.96
CA ARG A 287 -6.33 17.75 -15.64
C ARG A 287 -7.23 16.53 -15.84
N LEU A 288 -8.48 16.57 -15.40
CA LEU A 288 -9.45 15.49 -15.57
C LEU A 288 -9.68 15.17 -17.04
N ARG A 289 -9.78 16.19 -17.91
CA ARG A 289 -9.88 15.99 -19.36
C ARG A 289 -8.71 15.18 -19.90
N LEU A 290 -7.48 15.56 -19.57
CA LEU A 290 -6.27 14.89 -20.03
C LEU A 290 -6.21 13.44 -19.54
N LEU A 291 -6.65 13.19 -18.29
CA LEU A 291 -6.74 11.85 -17.74
C LEU A 291 -7.78 10.98 -18.45
N LEU A 292 -8.96 11.53 -18.73
CA LEU A 292 -10.02 10.83 -19.45
C LEU A 292 -9.59 10.50 -20.89
N ASP A 293 -8.97 11.45 -21.58
CA ASP A 293 -8.46 11.26 -22.94
C ASP A 293 -7.40 10.16 -22.98
N GLN A 294 -6.40 10.23 -22.11
CA GLN A 294 -5.39 9.18 -21.99
C GLN A 294 -6.02 7.83 -21.62
N TYR A 295 -7.00 7.83 -20.72
CA TYR A 295 -7.67 6.59 -20.34
C TYR A 295 -8.41 5.97 -21.51
N GLN A 296 -9.18 6.75 -22.28
CA GLN A 296 -9.96 6.24 -23.40
C GLN A 296 -9.08 5.78 -24.57
N GLN A 297 -8.02 6.52 -24.90
CA GLN A 297 -7.18 6.24 -26.06
C GLN A 297 -6.14 5.15 -25.79
N ASP A 298 -5.45 5.24 -24.66
CA ASP A 298 -4.27 4.39 -24.42
C ASP A 298 -4.59 3.21 -23.49
N ILE A 299 -5.39 3.44 -22.45
CA ILE A 299 -5.55 2.48 -21.34
C ILE A 299 -6.73 1.53 -21.59
N ARG A 300 -7.90 2.07 -21.86
CA ARG A 300 -9.15 1.30 -22.01
C ARG A 300 -9.05 0.20 -23.07
N PRO A 301 -8.40 0.39 -24.24
CA PRO A 301 -8.25 -0.68 -25.24
C PRO A 301 -7.48 -1.90 -24.71
N MET A 302 -6.50 -1.70 -23.82
CA MET A 302 -5.72 -2.81 -23.24
C MET A 302 -6.35 -3.37 -21.95
N VAL A 303 -7.25 -2.64 -21.30
CA VAL A 303 -7.87 -3.03 -20.03
C VAL A 303 -8.72 -4.27 -20.19
N HIS A 304 -9.60 -4.33 -21.19
CA HIS A 304 -10.55 -5.44 -21.32
C HIS A 304 -9.83 -6.80 -21.43
N THR A 305 -8.88 -6.92 -22.35
CA THR A 305 -8.04 -8.13 -22.47
C THR A 305 -7.24 -8.40 -21.20
N SER A 306 -6.65 -7.37 -20.58
CA SER A 306 -5.88 -7.55 -19.36
C SER A 306 -6.72 -7.99 -18.16
N ALA A 307 -7.98 -7.54 -18.08
CA ALA A 307 -8.92 -7.89 -17.03
C ALA A 307 -9.35 -9.36 -17.15
N ILE A 308 -9.70 -9.80 -18.37
CA ILE A 308 -9.99 -11.21 -18.66
C ILE A 308 -8.79 -12.08 -18.29
N MET A 309 -7.60 -11.73 -18.79
CA MET A 309 -6.37 -12.51 -18.52
C MET A 309 -6.03 -12.56 -17.03
N ALA A 310 -6.17 -11.45 -16.31
CA ALA A 310 -5.91 -11.39 -14.88
C ALA A 310 -6.94 -12.19 -14.08
N LYS A 311 -8.24 -12.10 -14.40
CA LYS A 311 -9.31 -12.86 -13.73
C LYS A 311 -9.16 -14.36 -13.99
N ALA A 312 -8.90 -14.75 -15.24
CA ALA A 312 -8.63 -16.14 -15.61
C ALA A 312 -7.44 -16.71 -14.85
N ARG A 313 -6.33 -15.96 -14.78
CA ARG A 313 -5.14 -16.30 -13.97
C ARG A 313 -5.48 -16.47 -12.48
N LEU A 314 -6.20 -15.51 -11.90
CA LEU A 314 -6.58 -15.57 -10.48
C LEU A 314 -7.42 -16.82 -10.17
N GLY A 315 -8.34 -17.20 -11.06
CA GLY A 315 -9.10 -18.44 -10.89
C GLY A 315 -8.23 -19.70 -10.97
N LEU A 316 -7.23 -19.73 -11.86
CA LEU A 316 -6.27 -20.84 -11.91
C LEU A 316 -5.45 -20.95 -10.62
N LEU A 317 -5.04 -19.81 -10.03
CA LEU A 317 -4.31 -19.79 -8.77
C LEU A 317 -5.15 -20.35 -7.61
N LYS A 318 -6.45 -20.00 -7.54
CA LYS A 318 -7.38 -20.57 -6.54
C LYS A 318 -7.46 -22.09 -6.65
N ILE A 319 -7.62 -22.61 -7.87
CA ILE A 319 -7.67 -24.07 -8.12
C ILE A 319 -6.35 -24.74 -7.74
N LYS A 320 -5.23 -24.11 -8.09
CA LYS A 320 -3.89 -24.57 -7.73
C LYS A 320 -3.71 -24.67 -6.21
N ASP A 321 -4.26 -23.74 -5.43
CA ASP A 321 -4.18 -23.79 -3.96
C ASP A 321 -4.94 -24.99 -3.38
N GLU A 322 -6.13 -25.30 -3.89
CA GLU A 322 -6.88 -26.51 -3.50
C GLU A 322 -6.16 -27.81 -3.87
N ILE A 323 -5.49 -27.85 -5.02
CA ILE A 323 -4.67 -29.00 -5.43
C ILE A 323 -3.46 -29.16 -4.51
N GLU A 324 -2.81 -28.06 -4.12
CA GLU A 324 -1.70 -28.10 -3.16
C GLU A 324 -2.17 -28.54 -1.77
N ASP A 325 -3.34 -28.10 -1.31
CA ASP A 325 -3.92 -28.53 -0.04
C ASP A 325 -4.26 -30.01 -0.04
N TYR A 326 -4.82 -30.52 -1.14
CA TYR A 326 -4.99 -31.96 -1.32
C TYR A 326 -3.66 -32.71 -1.17
N ARG A 327 -2.58 -32.24 -1.81
CA ARG A 327 -1.25 -32.85 -1.69
C ARG A 327 -0.72 -32.81 -0.26
N ARG A 328 -0.90 -31.70 0.45
CA ARG A 328 -0.42 -31.57 1.85
C ARG A 328 -1.05 -32.62 2.76
N ILE A 329 -2.31 -32.99 2.51
CA ILE A 329 -3.04 -33.99 3.28
C ILE A 329 -2.71 -35.42 2.83
N ASN A 330 -2.60 -35.65 1.52
CA ASN A 330 -2.53 -37.00 0.93
C ASN A 330 -1.12 -37.43 0.51
N GLY A 331 -0.12 -36.57 0.61
CA GLY A 331 1.28 -36.82 0.23
C GLY A 331 1.56 -36.82 -1.28
N ARG A 332 0.53 -36.80 -2.13
CA ARG A 332 0.62 -36.85 -3.60
C ARG A 332 -0.40 -35.93 -4.27
N TYR A 333 -0.16 -35.54 -5.51
CA TYR A 333 -1.14 -34.78 -6.28
C TYR A 333 -2.38 -35.62 -6.61
N PRO A 334 -3.56 -34.98 -6.74
CA PRO A 334 -4.81 -35.66 -7.00
C PRO A 334 -4.80 -36.31 -8.40
N PRO A 335 -5.45 -37.47 -8.59
CA PRO A 335 -5.68 -38.02 -9.92
C PRO A 335 -6.70 -37.16 -10.69
N GLU A 336 -6.72 -37.25 -12.02
CA GLU A 336 -7.50 -36.36 -12.89
C GLU A 336 -9.00 -36.40 -12.60
N GLU A 337 -9.55 -37.55 -12.20
CA GLU A 337 -10.98 -37.72 -11.91
C GLU A 337 -11.45 -36.88 -10.71
N MET A 338 -10.53 -36.43 -9.84
CA MET A 338 -10.85 -35.57 -8.69
C MET A 338 -10.84 -34.08 -9.03
N PHE A 339 -10.36 -33.71 -10.22
CA PHE A 339 -10.15 -32.31 -10.57
C PHE A 339 -11.43 -31.47 -10.48
N ASP A 340 -12.55 -31.97 -10.99
CA ASP A 340 -13.82 -31.23 -10.97
C ASP A 340 -14.29 -30.89 -9.56
N SER A 341 -14.08 -31.81 -8.61
CA SER A 341 -14.43 -31.60 -7.20
C SER A 341 -13.54 -30.52 -6.56
N LEU A 342 -12.23 -30.57 -6.81
CA LEU A 342 -11.27 -29.59 -6.29
C LEU A 342 -11.46 -28.22 -6.92
N ARG A 343 -11.72 -28.17 -8.23
CA ARG A 343 -12.09 -26.93 -8.93
C ARG A 343 -13.30 -26.29 -8.29
N ARG A 344 -14.39 -27.03 -8.06
CA ARG A 344 -15.60 -26.47 -7.42
C ARG A 344 -15.30 -25.95 -6.02
N LYS A 345 -14.55 -26.72 -5.22
CA LYS A 345 -14.16 -26.33 -3.87
C LYS A 345 -13.41 -24.99 -3.84
N ALA A 346 -12.56 -24.73 -4.85
CA ALA A 346 -11.77 -23.50 -4.95
C ALA A 346 -12.60 -22.20 -5.03
N PHE A 347 -13.90 -22.30 -5.35
CA PHE A 347 -14.78 -21.14 -5.49
C PHE A 347 -15.93 -21.14 -4.49
N ILE A 348 -15.97 -22.09 -3.54
CA ILE A 348 -16.99 -22.13 -2.50
C ILE A 348 -16.41 -21.55 -1.21
N GLU A 349 -17.07 -20.53 -0.69
CA GLU A 349 -16.78 -19.96 0.64
C GLU A 349 -17.95 -20.19 1.58
N ILE A 350 -17.67 -20.50 2.85
CA ILE A 350 -18.67 -20.58 3.90
C ILE A 350 -18.44 -19.38 4.82
N THR A 351 -19.40 -18.45 4.84
CA THR A 351 -19.30 -17.24 5.66
C THR A 351 -19.37 -17.58 7.16
N MET A 352 -18.99 -16.65 8.03
CA MET A 352 -19.13 -16.83 9.49
C MET A 352 -20.58 -17.11 9.93
N GLY A 353 -21.57 -16.73 9.12
CA GLY A 353 -22.99 -17.03 9.35
C GLY A 353 -23.44 -18.41 8.86
N GLY A 354 -22.55 -19.21 8.28
CA GLY A 354 -22.85 -20.53 7.70
C GLY A 354 -23.44 -20.48 6.29
N GLU A 355 -23.46 -19.32 5.64
CA GLU A 355 -23.94 -19.17 4.26
C GLU A 355 -22.88 -19.67 3.28
N VAL A 356 -23.31 -20.45 2.29
CA VAL A 356 -22.44 -20.96 1.22
C VAL A 356 -22.52 -20.02 0.03
N VAL A 357 -21.41 -19.39 -0.32
CA VAL A 357 -21.28 -18.49 -1.46
C VAL A 357 -20.47 -19.17 -2.56
N ASP A 358 -21.03 -19.26 -3.77
CA ASP A 358 -20.35 -19.79 -4.95
C ASP A 358 -19.86 -18.66 -5.86
N TYR A 359 -18.54 -18.51 -5.92
CA TYR A 359 -17.87 -17.50 -6.74
C TYR A 359 -17.59 -17.96 -8.18
N TRP A 360 -17.88 -19.21 -8.54
CA TRP A 360 -17.59 -19.73 -9.88
C TRP A 360 -18.20 -18.89 -11.02
N PRO A 361 -19.45 -18.38 -10.92
CA PRO A 361 -20.02 -17.52 -11.94
C PRO A 361 -19.19 -16.26 -12.23
N GLU A 362 -18.51 -15.70 -11.23
CA GLU A 362 -17.67 -14.50 -11.41
C GLU A 362 -16.38 -14.76 -12.19
N TYR A 363 -15.87 -15.99 -12.14
CA TYR A 363 -14.62 -16.37 -12.81
C TYR A 363 -14.87 -17.05 -14.15
N SER A 364 -15.97 -17.79 -14.28
CA SER A 364 -16.28 -18.58 -15.47
C SER A 364 -16.36 -17.73 -16.75
N ILE A 365 -16.83 -16.48 -16.65
CA ILE A 365 -16.89 -15.53 -17.77
C ILE A 365 -15.52 -15.18 -18.37
N ALA A 366 -14.43 -15.38 -17.62
CA ALA A 366 -13.07 -15.10 -18.07
C ALA A 366 -12.46 -16.26 -18.88
N TYR A 367 -13.11 -17.42 -18.94
CA TYR A 367 -12.64 -18.59 -19.68
C TYR A 367 -13.51 -18.81 -20.93
N ALA A 368 -12.86 -18.90 -22.10
CA ALA A 368 -13.50 -19.43 -23.30
C ALA A 368 -13.65 -20.95 -23.20
N GLU A 369 -12.62 -21.61 -22.67
CA GLU A 369 -12.56 -23.06 -22.49
C GLU A 369 -11.73 -23.42 -21.24
N GLY A 370 -12.07 -24.52 -20.59
CA GLY A 370 -11.45 -24.95 -19.34
C GLY A 370 -12.10 -24.31 -18.09
N PRO A 371 -11.41 -24.31 -16.94
CA PRO A 371 -10.03 -24.75 -16.71
C PRO A 371 -9.89 -26.28 -16.77
N TYR A 372 -8.67 -26.72 -17.08
CA TYR A 372 -8.23 -28.10 -17.20
C TYR A 372 -7.05 -28.38 -16.26
N TYR A 373 -6.79 -29.66 -16.03
CA TYR A 373 -5.72 -30.17 -15.19
C TYR A 373 -4.89 -31.19 -15.94
N GLU A 374 -3.57 -31.08 -15.82
CA GLU A 374 -2.59 -31.99 -16.39
C GLU A 374 -1.65 -32.42 -15.27
N LEU A 375 -1.70 -33.71 -14.92
CA LEU A 375 -0.78 -34.30 -13.96
C LEU A 375 0.51 -34.72 -14.69
N ILE A 376 1.59 -33.97 -14.48
CA ILE A 376 2.88 -34.22 -15.13
C ILE A 376 3.68 -35.26 -14.34
N ASP A 377 3.69 -35.15 -13.02
CA ASP A 377 4.33 -36.09 -12.10
C ASP A 377 3.52 -36.20 -10.80
N THR A 378 3.13 -37.43 -10.45
CA THR A 378 2.26 -37.75 -9.30
C THR A 378 2.72 -37.17 -7.95
N LEU A 379 4.01 -36.92 -7.78
CA LEU A 379 4.60 -36.46 -6.53
C LEU A 379 5.09 -35.01 -6.60
N THR A 380 5.52 -34.56 -7.78
CA THR A 380 6.37 -33.37 -7.90
C THR A 380 5.87 -32.30 -8.86
N GLN A 381 4.96 -32.59 -9.80
CA GLN A 381 4.60 -31.60 -10.81
C GLN A 381 3.16 -31.72 -11.34
N PHE A 382 2.47 -30.58 -11.44
CA PHE A 382 1.19 -30.49 -12.16
C PHE A 382 1.04 -29.13 -12.84
N ARG A 383 0.08 -29.07 -13.78
CA ARG A 383 -0.33 -27.83 -14.44
C ARG A 383 -1.84 -27.71 -14.41
N VAL A 384 -2.31 -26.50 -14.14
CA VAL A 384 -3.69 -26.07 -14.44
C VAL A 384 -3.65 -25.05 -15.56
N TYR A 385 -4.51 -25.20 -16.55
CA TYR A 385 -4.52 -24.33 -17.72
C TYR A 385 -5.93 -24.07 -18.23
N ALA A 386 -6.10 -23.00 -19.00
CA ALA A 386 -7.36 -22.64 -19.63
C ALA A 386 -7.09 -21.80 -20.88
N TYR A 387 -8.14 -21.53 -21.65
CA TYR A 387 -8.13 -20.53 -22.70
C TYR A 387 -8.98 -19.35 -22.23
N ALA A 388 -8.37 -18.17 -22.20
CA ALA A 388 -9.04 -16.94 -21.76
C ALA A 388 -10.12 -16.53 -22.77
N ASN A 389 -11.16 -15.85 -22.30
CA ASN A 389 -12.25 -15.33 -23.13
C ASN A 389 -11.90 -13.97 -23.78
N ASP A 390 -10.64 -13.80 -24.17
CA ASP A 390 -10.18 -12.62 -24.92
C ASP A 390 -10.28 -12.88 -26.43
N PRO A 391 -10.23 -11.84 -27.29
CA PRO A 391 -10.36 -12.01 -28.73
C PRO A 391 -9.38 -13.02 -29.36
N ALA A 392 -8.18 -13.19 -28.76
CA ALA A 392 -7.17 -14.12 -29.26
C ALA A 392 -7.29 -15.53 -28.66
N LYS A 393 -8.23 -15.77 -27.71
CA LYS A 393 -8.35 -17.02 -26.94
C LYS A 393 -7.01 -17.46 -26.36
N SER A 394 -6.36 -16.53 -25.67
CA SER A 394 -5.00 -16.67 -25.17
C SER A 394 -4.88 -17.83 -24.17
N TYR A 395 -3.81 -18.62 -24.32
CA TYR A 395 -3.48 -19.70 -23.40
C TYR A 395 -3.00 -19.14 -22.06
N VAL A 396 -3.62 -19.56 -20.96
CA VAL A 396 -3.23 -19.21 -19.60
C VAL A 396 -2.95 -20.47 -18.80
N TYR A 397 -1.87 -20.45 -18.03
CA TYR A 397 -1.50 -21.60 -17.20
C TYR A 397 -0.84 -21.17 -15.90
N CYS A 398 -0.97 -22.05 -14.92
CA CYS A 398 -0.18 -22.08 -13.70
C CYS A 398 0.39 -23.49 -13.56
N GLU A 399 1.71 -23.59 -13.55
CA GLU A 399 2.43 -24.83 -13.35
C GLU A 399 3.14 -24.80 -12.00
N VAL A 400 2.99 -25.88 -11.24
CA VAL A 400 3.67 -26.07 -9.96
C VAL A 400 4.66 -27.20 -10.11
N LYS A 401 5.93 -26.91 -9.82
CA LYS A 401 7.00 -27.89 -9.74
C LYS A 401 7.66 -27.84 -8.37
N LEU A 402 7.66 -28.96 -7.67
CA LEU A 402 8.39 -29.09 -6.41
C LEU A 402 9.89 -29.10 -6.69
N LYS A 403 10.60 -28.12 -6.12
CA LYS A 403 12.05 -28.12 -6.09
C LYS A 403 12.52 -28.59 -4.72
N ASN A 404 13.33 -29.64 -4.73
CA ASN A 404 14.04 -30.08 -3.55
C ASN A 404 15.04 -28.99 -3.13
N MET A 405 14.89 -28.46 -1.92
CA MET A 405 15.73 -27.40 -1.35
C MET A 405 16.86 -27.96 -0.49
N TRP A 406 17.09 -29.27 -0.48
CA TRP A 406 18.12 -29.93 0.31
C TRP A 406 19.48 -29.26 0.17
N ASP A 407 19.93 -28.96 -1.05
CA ASP A 407 21.24 -28.33 -1.26
C ASP A 407 21.35 -26.95 -0.57
N LYS A 408 20.23 -26.19 -0.50
CA LYS A 408 20.15 -24.92 0.23
C LYS A 408 20.09 -25.09 1.75
N VAL A 409 19.45 -26.17 2.22
CA VAL A 409 19.40 -26.53 3.63
C VAL A 409 20.81 -26.89 4.11
N VAL A 410 21.49 -27.75 3.35
CA VAL A 410 22.84 -28.22 3.64
C VAL A 410 23.88 -27.10 3.51
N SER A 411 23.70 -26.12 2.62
CA SER A 411 24.63 -24.98 2.51
C SER A 411 24.71 -24.08 3.75
N THR A 412 23.86 -24.30 4.76
CA THR A 412 23.99 -23.61 6.06
C THR A 412 25.13 -24.16 6.93
N PHE A 413 25.64 -25.35 6.59
CA PHE A 413 26.75 -25.99 7.27
C PHE A 413 28.06 -25.75 6.49
N PHE A 414 29.17 -25.63 7.22
CA PHE A 414 30.51 -25.76 6.65
C PHE A 414 30.77 -27.19 6.19
N LYS A 415 30.30 -28.18 6.97
CA LYS A 415 30.42 -29.61 6.69
C LYS A 415 29.25 -30.38 7.28
N GLY A 416 28.81 -31.45 6.60
CA GLY A 416 27.65 -32.25 6.98
C GLY A 416 26.38 -31.80 6.23
N PRO A 417 25.19 -32.28 6.61
CA PRO A 417 24.93 -33.18 7.74
C PRO A 417 25.46 -34.59 7.49
N ILE A 418 26.08 -35.19 8.51
CA ILE A 418 26.47 -36.60 8.51
C ILE A 418 25.43 -37.33 9.36
N TYR A 419 24.85 -38.38 8.77
CA TYR A 419 23.84 -39.22 9.38
C TYR A 419 24.37 -40.64 9.57
N GLU A 420 24.19 -41.20 10.76
CA GLU A 420 24.60 -42.56 11.11
C GLU A 420 23.49 -43.22 11.93
N THR A 421 23.02 -44.40 11.54
CA THR A 421 22.02 -45.16 12.31
C THR A 421 22.54 -46.55 12.71
N PRO A 422 22.88 -46.76 13.99
CA PRO A 422 23.24 -48.10 14.48
C PRO A 422 22.06 -49.08 14.58
N ASP A 423 20.85 -48.57 14.85
CA ASP A 423 19.60 -49.34 14.91
C ASP A 423 18.48 -48.44 14.35
N SER A 424 18.07 -48.70 13.11
CA SER A 424 17.08 -47.90 12.39
C SER A 424 15.71 -47.86 13.08
N THR A 425 15.39 -48.81 13.97
CA THR A 425 14.13 -48.78 14.72
C THR A 425 14.18 -47.89 15.95
N LYS A 426 15.39 -47.55 16.45
CA LYS A 426 15.57 -46.91 17.77
C LYS A 426 16.38 -45.63 17.76
N THR A 427 17.47 -45.54 16.99
CA THR A 427 18.45 -44.46 17.17
C THR A 427 19.14 -44.03 15.88
N TYR A 428 19.51 -42.75 15.84
CA TYR A 428 20.43 -42.19 14.85
C TYR A 428 21.27 -41.08 15.48
N PHE A 429 22.34 -40.72 14.79
CA PHE A 429 23.19 -39.59 15.11
C PHE A 429 23.24 -38.67 13.90
N LEU A 430 22.93 -37.39 14.12
CA LEU A 430 23.05 -36.34 13.13
C LEU A 430 24.09 -35.33 13.62
N LYS A 431 25.13 -35.08 12.82
CA LYS A 431 26.19 -34.12 13.16
C LYS A 431 26.52 -33.23 11.96
N ALA A 432 26.73 -31.94 12.22
CA ALA A 432 27.17 -30.99 11.22
C ALA A 432 28.09 -29.95 11.86
N TRP A 433 28.87 -29.26 11.05
CA TRP A 433 29.74 -28.16 11.49
C TRP A 433 29.15 -26.86 10.96
N ALA A 434 28.92 -25.90 11.86
CA ALA A 434 28.40 -24.60 11.49
C ALA A 434 29.40 -23.83 10.63
N ASN A 435 28.90 -22.85 9.86
CA ASN A 435 29.72 -22.02 8.99
C ASN A 435 30.33 -20.78 9.70
N ASP A 436 30.46 -20.86 11.02
CA ASP A 436 31.23 -19.91 11.81
C ASP A 436 32.74 -20.13 11.63
N ARG A 437 33.55 -19.16 12.04
CA ARG A 437 35.02 -19.26 11.93
C ARG A 437 35.62 -20.44 12.69
N GLY A 438 34.98 -20.87 13.78
CA GLY A 438 35.41 -21.99 14.60
C GLY A 438 34.95 -23.35 14.08
N HIS A 439 34.07 -23.38 13.07
CA HIS A 439 33.38 -24.56 12.58
C HIS A 439 32.78 -25.36 13.75
N THR A 440 31.93 -24.71 14.53
CA THR A 440 31.35 -25.27 15.75
C THR A 440 30.53 -26.52 15.41
N LEU A 441 30.82 -27.63 16.10
CA LEU A 441 30.08 -28.88 15.95
C LEU A 441 28.69 -28.75 16.56
N VAL A 442 27.65 -28.98 15.73
CA VAL A 442 26.26 -29.09 16.14
C VAL A 442 25.80 -30.53 15.99
N VAL A 443 25.03 -31.03 16.97
CA VAL A 443 24.55 -32.42 16.98
C VAL A 443 23.06 -32.48 17.28
N ALA A 444 22.38 -33.41 16.64
CA ALA A 444 20.99 -33.76 16.92
C ALA A 444 20.86 -35.28 17.05
N ARG A 445 19.94 -35.70 17.91
CA ARG A 445 19.60 -37.09 18.21
C ARG A 445 18.08 -37.21 18.27
N PRO A 446 17.51 -38.41 18.10
CA PRO A 446 16.09 -38.60 18.30
C PRO A 446 15.65 -38.13 19.70
N PRO A 447 14.46 -37.53 19.84
CA PRO A 447 13.95 -37.12 21.13
C PRO A 447 13.87 -38.33 22.07
N THR A 448 14.40 -38.20 23.29
CA THR A 448 14.21 -39.23 24.32
C THR A 448 12.73 -39.25 24.70
N HIS A 449 11.98 -40.24 24.21
CA HIS A 449 10.65 -40.53 24.73
C HIS A 449 10.81 -40.93 26.21
N LYS A 450 10.24 -40.11 27.10
CA LYS A 450 10.03 -40.46 28.50
C LYS A 450 8.68 -41.14 28.64
#